data_AF-A0A1I3Q6L6-F1
#
_entry.id   AF-A0A1I3Q6L6-F1
#
_cell.length_a   1.000
_cell.length_b   1.000
_cell.length_c   1.000
_cell.angle_alpha   90.00
_cell.angle_beta   90.00
_cell.angle_gamma   90.00
#
_symmetry.space_group_name_H-M   'P 1'
#
loop_
_entity.id
_entity.type
_entity.pdbx_description
1 polymer ?
#
loop_
_entity_poly.entity_id
_entity_poly.type
_entity_poly.pdbx_seq_one_letter_code
_entity_poly.pdbx_strand_id
1 'polypeptide(L)'
;MKNNLFLLSSLLPMFLSLLQSDDSSLQQLQRGYYLQNGILSVEPGDIIINEILSNPKSDGVDFVELYNYSGKTIDLQHLYIAGVNSKGVAGSRKKVTERSILIYPDEYKVLTTSPSIIRQHYPHSDPTTFIEMRTLPNFNNETGGVVVYSNGTPIDSLFYTSEMQSPFLAIPKGISLERQHFSTPTNLPGNFRSAATATGGATPGYQNSQSPVDAERYGFFLKSRTFSPDNDGFEDELEITYLLQQNGFMTNIDVYNANGQLVKKLQRNQSLATQGRITWDGLSDAGQRLPIGIYVAVVETYHPEGTTKMYRLSFVLAARL
;
A
#
# COMPACT_ATOMS: atom_id res chain seq x y z
N MET A 1 -6.81 -2.25 36.00
CA MET A 1 -7.72 -3.24 35.39
C MET A 1 -7.02 -3.81 34.17
N LYS A 2 -6.45 -5.00 34.34
CA LYS A 2 -5.81 -5.81 33.30
C LYS A 2 -6.88 -6.62 32.55
N ASN A 3 -6.54 -7.05 31.35
CA ASN A 3 -7.20 -8.04 30.49
C ASN A 3 -8.31 -7.52 29.58
N ASN A 4 -7.96 -7.26 28.31
CA ASN A 4 -8.85 -7.51 27.17
C ASN A 4 -8.12 -7.77 25.83
N LEU A 5 -6.79 -7.95 25.83
CA LEU A 5 -6.04 -8.17 24.58
C LEU A 5 -6.02 -9.64 24.10
N PHE A 6 -6.60 -10.57 24.86
CA PHE A 6 -6.51 -12.02 24.59
C PHE A 6 -7.69 -12.61 23.81
N LEU A 7 -8.70 -11.82 23.42
CA LEU A 7 -9.90 -12.32 22.73
C LEU A 7 -9.86 -12.17 21.20
N LEU A 8 -8.83 -11.53 20.63
CA LEU A 8 -8.77 -11.23 19.20
C LEU A 8 -8.21 -12.37 18.32
N SER A 9 -7.53 -13.37 18.90
CA SER A 9 -6.91 -14.46 18.12
C SER A 9 -7.77 -15.72 18.00
N SER A 10 -8.88 -15.84 18.74
CA SER A 10 -9.72 -17.06 18.76
C SER A 10 -10.96 -17.00 17.87
N LEU A 11 -11.23 -15.87 17.21
CA LEU A 11 -12.45 -15.68 16.39
C LEU A 11 -12.22 -15.74 14.87
N LEU A 12 -10.96 -15.82 14.40
CA LEU A 12 -10.66 -15.96 12.97
C LEU A 12 -11.31 -17.20 12.31
N PRO A 13 -11.44 -18.39 12.97
CA PRO A 13 -12.11 -19.52 12.35
C PRO A 13 -13.63 -19.36 12.31
N MET A 14 -14.20 -18.47 13.14
CA MET A 14 -15.65 -18.25 13.20
C MET A 14 -16.13 -17.31 12.08
N PHE A 15 -15.25 -16.43 11.58
CA PHE A 15 -15.55 -15.54 10.45
C PHE A 15 -15.62 -16.26 9.10
N LEU A 16 -14.91 -17.38 8.93
CA LEU A 16 -14.92 -18.11 7.66
C LEU A 16 -16.19 -18.95 7.46
N SER A 17 -16.89 -19.34 8.53
CA SER A 17 -18.21 -20.00 8.44
C SER A 17 -19.38 -19.04 8.21
N LEU A 18 -19.13 -17.73 8.23
CA LEU A 18 -20.16 -16.67 8.11
C LEU A 18 -20.29 -16.09 6.69
N LEU A 19 -19.40 -16.44 5.76
CA LEU A 19 -19.38 -15.92 4.39
C LEU A 19 -20.47 -16.51 3.47
N GLN A 20 -21.32 -17.41 3.96
CA GLN A 20 -22.33 -18.12 3.15
C GLN A 20 -23.71 -18.27 3.83
N SER A 21 -24.01 -17.51 4.89
CA SER A 21 -25.31 -17.65 5.58
C SER A 21 -26.35 -16.63 5.10
N ASP A 22 -27.50 -17.11 4.63
CA ASP A 22 -28.71 -16.31 4.35
C ASP A 22 -29.49 -15.90 5.63
N ASP A 23 -28.87 -16.05 6.80
CA ASP A 23 -29.52 -15.78 8.09
C ASP A 23 -29.53 -14.27 8.40
N SER A 24 -30.74 -13.71 8.35
CA SER A 24 -31.04 -12.30 8.65
C SER A 24 -30.56 -11.83 10.03
N SER A 25 -30.44 -12.72 11.02
CA SER A 25 -29.98 -12.38 12.37
C SER A 25 -28.46 -12.13 12.43
N LEU A 26 -27.69 -12.86 11.62
CA LEU A 26 -26.23 -12.71 11.51
C LEU A 26 -25.85 -11.46 10.70
N GLN A 27 -26.63 -11.14 9.65
CA GLN A 27 -26.48 -9.86 8.93
C GLN A 27 -26.78 -8.65 9.85
N GLN A 28 -27.71 -8.81 10.79
CA GLN A 28 -28.06 -7.77 11.76
C GLN A 28 -26.98 -7.59 12.82
N LEU A 29 -26.29 -8.66 13.23
CA LEU A 29 -25.11 -8.59 14.11
C LEU A 29 -23.91 -7.96 13.40
N GLN A 30 -23.71 -8.24 12.11
CA GLN A 30 -22.67 -7.60 11.29
C GLN A 30 -22.94 -6.09 11.15
N ARG A 31 -24.18 -5.70 10.82
CA ARG A 31 -24.63 -4.30 10.86
C ARG A 31 -24.45 -3.67 12.24
N GLY A 32 -24.75 -4.39 13.31
CA GLY A 32 -24.54 -3.93 14.69
C GLY A 32 -23.06 -3.64 15.00
N TYR A 33 -22.15 -4.49 14.53
CA TYR A 33 -20.71 -4.31 14.72
C TYR A 33 -20.14 -3.12 13.92
N TYR A 34 -20.63 -2.89 12.69
CA TYR A 34 -20.30 -1.69 11.90
C TYR A 34 -20.82 -0.39 12.53
N LEU A 35 -21.97 -0.44 13.21
CA LEU A 35 -22.56 0.71 13.89
C LEU A 35 -21.89 1.02 15.24
N GLN A 36 -21.35 0.00 15.92
CA GLN A 36 -20.74 0.15 17.25
C GLN A 36 -19.26 0.58 17.21
N ASN A 37 -18.55 0.30 16.10
CA ASN A 37 -17.14 0.67 15.92
C ASN A 37 -16.91 1.89 15.01
N GLY A 38 -17.99 2.53 14.53
CA GLY A 38 -17.92 3.56 13.50
C GLY A 38 -17.55 2.96 12.14
N ILE A 39 -18.14 3.49 11.07
CA ILE A 39 -17.58 3.28 9.72
C ILE A 39 -16.16 3.84 9.80
N LEU A 40 -15.13 2.99 9.80
CA LEU A 40 -13.76 3.47 9.67
C LEU A 40 -13.71 4.31 8.41
N SER A 41 -13.47 5.61 8.56
CA SER A 41 -13.36 6.51 7.43
C SER A 41 -12.23 6.03 6.52
N VAL A 42 -12.47 6.10 5.21
CA VAL A 42 -11.44 5.83 4.21
C VAL A 42 -10.54 7.07 4.17
N GLU A 43 -9.30 6.87 4.59
CA GLU A 43 -8.28 7.91 4.70
C GLU A 43 -7.31 7.86 3.51
N PRO A 44 -6.55 8.94 3.25
CA PRO A 44 -5.45 8.90 2.31
C PRO A 44 -4.48 7.75 2.60
N GLY A 45 -4.15 6.98 1.57
CA GLY A 45 -3.30 5.80 1.68
C GLY A 45 -4.03 4.48 1.97
N ASP A 46 -5.34 4.49 2.27
CA ASP A 46 -6.10 3.25 2.42
C ASP A 46 -6.35 2.58 1.06
N ILE A 47 -6.93 3.34 0.13
CA ILE A 47 -7.14 2.94 -1.26
C ILE A 47 -6.18 3.77 -2.11
N ILE A 48 -5.35 3.08 -2.87
CA ILE A 48 -4.34 3.69 -3.73
C ILE A 48 -4.56 3.32 -5.19
N ILE A 49 -4.16 4.19 -6.10
CA ILE A 49 -4.13 3.91 -7.54
C ILE A 49 -2.96 2.96 -7.80
N ASN A 50 -3.21 1.76 -8.31
CA ASN A 50 -2.17 0.77 -8.56
C ASN A 50 -1.69 0.75 -10.01
N GLU A 51 -2.61 0.89 -10.96
CA GLU A 51 -2.30 0.80 -12.38
C GLU A 51 -3.24 1.73 -13.16
N ILE A 52 -2.76 2.31 -14.25
CA ILE A 52 -3.59 3.08 -15.19
C ILE A 52 -3.23 2.77 -16.64
N LEU A 53 -4.25 2.51 -17.45
CA LEU A 53 -4.14 2.46 -18.90
C LEU A 53 -4.93 3.63 -19.49
N SER A 54 -4.22 4.66 -19.95
CA SER A 54 -4.78 5.87 -20.59
C SER A 54 -4.62 5.89 -22.11
N ASN A 55 -3.87 4.95 -22.69
CA ASN A 55 -3.65 4.85 -24.14
C ASN A 55 -3.89 3.41 -24.60
N PRO A 56 -5.14 2.93 -24.61
CA PRO A 56 -5.46 1.52 -24.87
C PRO A 56 -5.16 1.14 -26.31
N LYS A 57 -5.12 -0.17 -26.61
CA LYS A 57 -5.03 -0.72 -27.98
C LYS A 57 -6.16 -0.17 -28.85
N SER A 58 -6.00 -0.26 -30.19
CA SER A 58 -7.14 0.04 -31.09
C SER A 58 -8.31 -0.84 -30.68
N ASP A 59 -9.53 -0.29 -30.64
CA ASP A 59 -10.76 -0.92 -30.08
C ASP A 59 -10.76 -1.22 -28.56
N GLY A 60 -9.66 -0.92 -27.88
CA GLY A 60 -9.54 -1.03 -26.43
C GLY A 60 -10.26 0.07 -25.67
N VAL A 61 -10.34 -0.11 -24.36
CA VAL A 61 -10.89 0.86 -23.40
C VAL A 61 -9.89 1.16 -22.31
N ASP A 62 -9.99 2.35 -21.72
CA ASP A 62 -9.18 2.73 -20.59
C ASP A 62 -9.55 1.92 -19.34
N PHE A 63 -8.61 1.88 -18.40
CA PHE A 63 -8.92 1.47 -17.03
C PHE A 63 -8.04 2.19 -16.02
N VAL A 64 -8.52 2.25 -14.78
CA VAL A 64 -7.72 2.55 -13.60
C VAL A 64 -7.94 1.43 -12.60
N GLU A 65 -6.88 0.94 -11.99
CA GLU A 65 -6.94 -0.07 -10.95
C GLU A 65 -6.71 0.56 -9.58
N LEU A 66 -7.54 0.16 -8.63
CA LEU A 66 -7.39 0.49 -7.23
C LEU A 66 -6.86 -0.71 -6.46
N TYR A 67 -5.99 -0.47 -5.47
CA TYR A 67 -5.52 -1.45 -4.52
C TYR A 67 -5.84 -1.00 -3.10
N ASN A 68 -6.29 -1.93 -2.26
CA ASN A 68 -6.50 -1.66 -0.84
C ASN A 68 -5.23 -1.97 -0.05
N TYR A 69 -4.49 -0.92 0.29
CA TYR A 69 -3.25 -1.00 1.07
C TYR A 69 -3.50 -1.03 2.59
N SER A 70 -4.73 -0.75 3.03
CA SER A 70 -5.09 -0.79 4.45
C SER A 70 -5.47 -2.20 4.92
N GLY A 71 -5.54 -2.36 6.25
CA GLY A 71 -6.20 -3.52 6.87
C GLY A 71 -7.72 -3.43 6.96
N LYS A 72 -8.36 -2.44 6.30
CA LYS A 72 -9.82 -2.19 6.37
C LYS A 72 -10.54 -2.91 5.24
N THR A 73 -11.77 -3.38 5.50
CA THR A 73 -12.71 -3.70 4.41
C THR A 73 -13.46 -2.43 4.03
N ILE A 74 -13.40 -2.03 2.76
CA ILE A 74 -13.89 -0.74 2.28
C ILE A 74 -15.02 -0.96 1.27
N ASP A 75 -16.12 -0.22 1.40
CA ASP A 75 -17.20 -0.23 0.41
C ASP A 75 -16.96 0.83 -0.68
N LEU A 76 -16.79 0.36 -1.92
CA LEU A 76 -16.56 1.18 -3.10
C LEU A 76 -17.77 2.05 -3.48
N GLN A 77 -18.98 1.79 -2.95
CA GLN A 77 -20.16 2.63 -3.20
C GLN A 77 -19.95 4.09 -2.77
N HIS A 78 -19.03 4.33 -1.83
CA HIS A 78 -18.69 5.67 -1.33
C HIS A 78 -17.53 6.33 -2.07
N LEU A 79 -16.93 5.64 -3.04
CA LEU A 79 -15.82 6.16 -3.82
C LEU A 79 -16.26 6.79 -5.14
N TYR A 80 -15.52 7.83 -5.52
CA TYR A 80 -15.65 8.52 -6.79
C TYR A 80 -14.27 8.69 -7.42
N ILE A 81 -14.21 8.71 -8.74
CA ILE A 81 -12.99 9.05 -9.49
C ILE A 81 -13.22 10.28 -10.36
N ALA A 82 -12.20 11.10 -10.55
CA ALA A 82 -12.21 12.18 -11.54
C ALA A 82 -10.91 12.16 -12.35
N GLY A 83 -11.02 12.51 -13.62
CA GLY A 83 -9.87 12.74 -14.48
C GLY A 83 -9.34 14.15 -14.28
N VAL A 84 -8.06 14.35 -14.50
CA VAL A 84 -7.39 15.65 -14.43
C VAL A 84 -6.87 16.02 -15.80
N ASN A 85 -7.14 17.24 -16.24
CA ASN A 85 -6.64 17.71 -17.53
C ASN A 85 -5.17 18.15 -17.46
N SER A 86 -4.59 18.50 -18.60
CA SER A 86 -3.19 18.95 -18.71
C SER A 86 -2.86 20.24 -17.93
N LYS A 87 -3.86 20.95 -17.41
CA LYS A 87 -3.69 22.13 -16.56
C LYS A 87 -3.81 21.82 -15.06
N GLY A 88 -3.91 20.54 -14.69
CA GLY A 88 -4.07 20.11 -13.30
C GLY A 88 -5.48 20.30 -12.74
N VAL A 89 -6.48 20.59 -13.59
CA VAL A 89 -7.86 20.82 -13.14
C VAL A 89 -8.65 19.52 -13.19
N ALA A 90 -9.18 19.10 -12.04
CA ALA A 90 -10.04 17.93 -11.93
C ALA A 90 -11.40 18.17 -12.62
N GLY A 91 -11.83 17.19 -13.41
CA GLY A 91 -13.13 17.18 -14.05
C GLY A 91 -14.26 16.73 -13.14
N SER A 92 -15.41 16.40 -13.74
CA SER A 92 -16.57 15.88 -13.02
C SER A 92 -16.27 14.52 -12.39
N ARG A 93 -16.69 14.36 -11.13
CA ARG A 93 -16.57 13.10 -10.39
C ARG A 93 -17.54 12.05 -10.96
N LYS A 94 -17.05 10.83 -11.14
CA LYS A 94 -17.79 9.64 -11.55
C LYS A 94 -17.83 8.66 -10.39
N LYS A 95 -19.02 8.23 -9.99
CA LYS A 95 -19.19 7.26 -8.90
C LYS A 95 -18.68 5.90 -9.34
N VAL A 96 -17.91 5.21 -8.50
CA VAL A 96 -17.30 3.91 -8.83
C VAL A 96 -18.36 2.84 -9.05
N THR A 97 -19.34 2.74 -8.14
CA THR A 97 -20.44 1.78 -8.22
C THR A 97 -21.69 2.34 -7.54
N GLU A 98 -22.87 1.99 -8.05
CA GLU A 98 -24.16 2.34 -7.42
C GLU A 98 -24.57 1.35 -6.32
N ARG A 99 -24.01 0.14 -6.33
CA ARG A 99 -24.28 -0.90 -5.33
C ARG A 99 -23.09 -1.06 -4.40
N SER A 100 -23.35 -1.52 -3.18
CA SER A 100 -22.31 -1.91 -2.22
C SER A 100 -21.41 -2.99 -2.84
N ILE A 101 -20.12 -2.70 -2.94
CA ILE A 101 -19.09 -3.64 -3.40
C ILE A 101 -17.90 -3.46 -2.48
N LEU A 102 -17.55 -4.52 -1.76
CA LEU A 102 -16.44 -4.48 -0.83
C LEU A 102 -15.12 -4.76 -1.56
N ILE A 103 -14.09 -3.99 -1.20
CA ILE A 103 -12.70 -4.31 -1.46
C ILE A 103 -12.06 -4.69 -0.13
N TYR A 104 -11.55 -5.93 -0.04
CA TYR A 104 -10.88 -6.43 1.16
C TYR A 104 -9.43 -5.95 1.19
N PRO A 105 -8.74 -6.05 2.35
CA PRO A 105 -7.31 -5.81 2.41
C PRO A 105 -6.57 -6.58 1.31
N ASP A 106 -5.66 -5.90 0.63
CA ASP A 106 -4.78 -6.45 -0.42
C ASP A 106 -5.45 -6.93 -1.69
N GLU A 107 -6.70 -6.53 -1.90
CA GLU A 107 -7.37 -6.77 -3.16
C GLU A 107 -7.16 -5.64 -4.16
N TYR A 108 -7.18 -6.04 -5.44
CA TYR A 108 -7.26 -5.16 -6.59
C TYR A 108 -8.72 -5.02 -7.05
N LYS A 109 -9.09 -3.85 -7.55
CA LYS A 109 -10.35 -3.63 -8.29
C LYS A 109 -10.09 -2.78 -9.53
N VAL A 110 -10.38 -3.36 -10.69
CA VAL A 110 -10.15 -2.72 -12.00
C VAL A 110 -11.41 -1.98 -12.45
N LEU A 111 -11.32 -0.67 -12.57
CA LEU A 111 -12.42 0.20 -12.99
C LEU A 111 -12.34 0.45 -14.49
N THR A 112 -13.34 0.00 -15.25
CA THR A 112 -13.38 0.16 -16.71
C THR A 112 -14.79 0.21 -17.25
N THR A 113 -14.99 0.74 -18.47
CA THR A 113 -16.30 0.73 -19.15
C THR A 113 -16.63 -0.62 -19.78
N SER A 114 -15.64 -1.48 -20.03
CA SER A 114 -15.88 -2.78 -20.67
C SER A 114 -14.87 -3.82 -20.18
N PRO A 115 -15.21 -4.57 -19.10
CA PRO A 115 -14.37 -5.66 -18.62
C PRO A 115 -14.07 -6.70 -19.70
N SER A 116 -15.03 -6.99 -20.59
CA SER A 116 -14.82 -7.95 -21.68
C SER A 116 -13.73 -7.51 -22.67
N ILE A 117 -13.63 -6.21 -22.99
CA ILE A 117 -12.60 -5.70 -23.91
C ILE A 117 -11.23 -5.76 -23.23
N ILE A 118 -11.13 -5.40 -21.94
CA ILE A 118 -9.87 -5.54 -21.19
C ILE A 118 -9.41 -7.01 -21.20
N ARG A 119 -10.27 -7.96 -20.88
CA ARG A 119 -9.92 -9.39 -20.88
C ARG A 119 -9.51 -9.90 -22.27
N GLN A 120 -10.10 -9.37 -23.34
CA GLN A 120 -9.72 -9.72 -24.71
C GLN A 120 -8.29 -9.26 -25.03
N HIS A 121 -7.91 -8.06 -24.60
CA HIS A 121 -6.57 -7.51 -24.86
C HIS A 121 -5.49 -7.96 -23.88
N TYR A 122 -5.88 -8.36 -22.67
CA TYR A 122 -5.03 -8.75 -21.55
C TYR A 122 -5.57 -10.05 -20.93
N PRO A 123 -5.37 -11.21 -21.60
CA PRO A 123 -6.03 -12.48 -21.23
C PRO A 123 -5.62 -13.06 -19.88
N HIS A 124 -4.52 -12.59 -19.29
CA HIS A 124 -4.08 -13.00 -17.95
C HIS A 124 -4.73 -12.18 -16.82
N SER A 125 -5.60 -11.22 -17.15
CA SER A 125 -6.31 -10.42 -16.16
C SER A 125 -7.15 -11.26 -15.20
N ASP A 126 -7.28 -10.86 -13.94
CA ASP A 126 -8.19 -11.53 -13.00
C ASP A 126 -9.65 -11.07 -13.22
N PRO A 127 -10.55 -11.96 -13.70
CA PRO A 127 -11.93 -11.59 -14.02
C PRO A 127 -12.77 -11.21 -12.79
N THR A 128 -12.35 -11.56 -11.57
CA THR A 128 -13.10 -11.32 -10.33
C THR A 128 -12.91 -9.90 -9.78
N THR A 129 -11.96 -9.15 -10.32
CA THR A 129 -11.58 -7.81 -9.84
C THR A 129 -12.31 -6.68 -10.54
N PHE A 130 -12.99 -6.95 -11.66
CA PHE A 130 -13.57 -5.90 -12.50
C PHE A 130 -14.81 -5.24 -11.89
N ILE A 131 -14.82 -3.91 -11.96
CA ILE A 131 -15.98 -3.05 -11.72
C ILE A 131 -16.31 -2.34 -13.02
N GLU A 132 -17.45 -2.72 -13.61
CA GLU A 132 -17.96 -2.07 -14.81
C GLU A 132 -18.57 -0.70 -14.47
N MET A 133 -17.93 0.36 -14.96
CA MET A 133 -18.40 1.73 -14.82
C MET A 133 -19.19 2.16 -16.05
N ARG A 134 -20.35 2.78 -15.85
CA ARG A 134 -21.15 3.33 -16.96
C ARG A 134 -20.37 4.32 -17.83
N THR A 135 -19.54 5.16 -17.21
CA THR A 135 -18.61 6.06 -17.91
C THR A 135 -17.37 6.26 -17.05
N LEU A 136 -16.19 6.27 -17.65
CA LEU A 136 -14.98 6.76 -17.01
C LEU A 136 -14.85 8.29 -17.16
N PRO A 137 -14.08 8.96 -16.29
CA PRO A 137 -13.51 10.25 -16.62
C PRO A 137 -12.63 10.17 -17.87
N ASN A 138 -12.37 11.31 -18.52
CA ASN A 138 -11.45 11.34 -19.65
C ASN A 138 -10.00 11.24 -19.15
N PHE A 139 -9.29 10.17 -19.54
CA PHE A 139 -7.87 9.98 -19.28
C PHE A 139 -7.08 10.31 -20.55
N ASN A 140 -6.45 11.49 -20.59
CA ASN A 140 -5.69 11.90 -21.78
C ASN A 140 -4.42 11.05 -21.94
N ASN A 141 -4.04 10.75 -23.18
CA ASN A 141 -2.88 9.90 -23.48
C ASN A 141 -1.52 10.58 -23.16
N GLU A 142 -1.41 11.89 -23.41
CA GLU A 142 -0.14 12.62 -23.30
C GLU A 142 0.13 13.20 -21.91
N THR A 143 -0.89 13.81 -21.30
CA THR A 143 -0.76 14.43 -19.98
C THR A 143 -2.13 14.47 -19.33
N GLY A 144 -2.25 13.86 -18.17
CA GLY A 144 -3.50 13.79 -17.44
C GLY A 144 -3.31 13.38 -16.00
N GLY A 145 -4.39 12.93 -15.39
CA GLY A 145 -4.34 12.35 -14.08
C GLY A 145 -5.66 11.74 -13.67
N VAL A 146 -5.64 11.07 -12.54
CA VAL A 146 -6.80 10.49 -11.88
C VAL A 146 -6.75 10.86 -10.40
N VAL A 147 -7.90 11.22 -9.84
CA VAL A 147 -8.07 11.47 -8.40
C VAL A 147 -9.17 10.56 -7.89
N VAL A 148 -8.88 9.86 -6.80
CA VAL A 148 -9.85 9.05 -6.06
C VAL A 148 -10.36 9.88 -4.89
N TYR A 149 -11.67 9.89 -4.69
CA TYR A 149 -12.34 10.58 -3.60
C TYR A 149 -13.13 9.58 -2.75
N SER A 150 -13.09 9.78 -1.43
CA SER A 150 -14.04 9.19 -0.48
C SER A 150 -14.88 10.30 0.14
N ASN A 151 -16.21 10.20 0.06
CA ASN A 151 -17.14 11.20 0.63
C ASN A 151 -16.80 12.66 0.30
N GLY A 152 -16.21 12.89 -0.88
CA GLY A 152 -15.83 14.21 -1.37
C GLY A 152 -14.41 14.68 -1.04
N THR A 153 -13.69 13.97 -0.18
CA THR A 153 -12.27 14.19 0.15
C THR A 153 -11.37 13.39 -0.78
N PRO A 154 -10.35 13.99 -1.42
CA PRO A 154 -9.38 13.25 -2.21
C PRO A 154 -8.53 12.36 -1.30
N ILE A 155 -8.40 11.08 -1.64
CA ILE A 155 -7.64 10.09 -0.85
C ILE A 155 -6.40 9.58 -1.58
N ASP A 156 -6.38 9.63 -2.92
CA ASP A 156 -5.17 9.41 -3.71
C ASP A 156 -5.28 10.15 -5.05
N SER A 157 -4.14 10.50 -5.65
CA SER A 157 -4.09 11.10 -6.97
C SER A 157 -2.81 10.74 -7.72
N LEU A 158 -2.95 10.44 -9.00
CA LEU A 158 -1.85 10.22 -9.93
C LEU A 158 -1.93 11.26 -11.03
N PHE A 159 -0.86 12.04 -11.20
CA PHE A 159 -0.59 12.83 -12.38
C PHE A 159 0.41 12.07 -13.23
N TYR A 160 0.14 11.99 -14.53
CA TYR A 160 1.00 11.25 -15.44
C TYR A 160 1.20 12.00 -16.76
N THR A 161 2.33 11.70 -17.39
CA THR A 161 2.67 12.15 -18.74
C THR A 161 3.15 10.97 -19.58
N SER A 162 3.15 11.10 -20.90
CA SER A 162 3.64 10.05 -21.80
C SER A 162 5.14 9.77 -21.60
N GLU A 163 5.92 10.72 -21.09
CA GLU A 163 7.34 10.55 -20.74
C GLU A 163 7.59 9.63 -19.53
N MET A 164 6.55 9.29 -18.75
CA MET A 164 6.67 8.27 -17.69
C MET A 164 6.75 6.85 -18.26
N GLN A 165 6.36 6.67 -19.53
CA GLN A 165 6.58 5.42 -20.25
C GLN A 165 8.07 5.24 -20.56
N SER A 166 8.52 4.00 -20.64
CA SER A 166 9.89 3.68 -21.02
C SER A 166 10.21 4.25 -22.40
N PRO A 167 11.32 5.01 -22.56
CA PRO A 167 11.71 5.59 -23.83
C PRO A 167 12.09 4.55 -24.88
N PHE A 168 12.22 3.28 -24.48
CA PHE A 168 12.54 2.15 -25.36
C PHE A 168 11.29 1.46 -25.93
N LEU A 169 10.09 1.95 -25.61
CA LEU A 169 8.85 1.44 -26.20
C LEU A 169 8.64 2.01 -27.60
N ALA A 170 8.71 1.15 -28.61
CA ALA A 170 8.42 1.53 -29.99
C ALA A 170 6.94 1.92 -30.19
N ILE A 171 6.03 1.28 -29.44
CA ILE A 171 4.58 1.49 -29.52
C ILE A 171 4.04 1.52 -28.07
N PRO A 172 3.79 2.69 -27.49
CA PRO A 172 3.27 2.80 -26.11
C PRO A 172 1.78 2.45 -25.98
N LYS A 173 1.09 2.23 -27.11
CA LYS A 173 -0.33 1.90 -27.15
C LYS A 173 -0.58 0.53 -26.52
N GLY A 174 -1.51 0.48 -25.58
CA GLY A 174 -1.85 -0.71 -24.81
C GLY A 174 -0.87 -1.00 -23.67
N ILE A 175 0.00 -0.06 -23.31
CA ILE A 175 0.96 -0.21 -22.22
C ILE A 175 0.53 0.67 -21.04
N SER A 176 0.21 0.07 -19.91
CA SER A 176 -0.19 0.78 -18.69
C SER A 176 1.01 1.35 -17.93
N LEU A 177 0.73 2.26 -17.00
CA LEU A 177 1.65 2.67 -15.95
C LEU A 177 1.29 1.93 -14.66
N GLU A 178 2.26 1.23 -14.09
CA GLU A 178 2.16 0.41 -12.88
C GLU A 178 2.89 1.06 -11.72
N ARG A 179 2.25 1.14 -10.55
CA ARG A 179 2.87 1.55 -9.29
C ARG A 179 3.99 0.56 -8.93
N GLN A 180 5.14 1.09 -8.53
CA GLN A 180 6.29 0.28 -8.15
C GLN A 180 6.26 -0.02 -6.65
N HIS A 181 6.00 1.00 -5.84
CA HIS A 181 6.11 0.96 -4.38
C HIS A 181 4.84 1.54 -3.74
N PHE A 182 4.14 0.73 -2.94
CA PHE A 182 2.87 1.12 -2.30
C PHE A 182 3.10 2.11 -1.16
N SER A 183 4.24 1.98 -0.46
CA SER A 183 4.65 2.86 0.63
C SER A 183 5.21 4.21 0.16
N THR A 184 5.50 4.34 -1.13
CA THR A 184 6.06 5.56 -1.72
C THR A 184 4.93 6.50 -2.16
N PRO A 185 5.06 7.83 -1.97
CA PRO A 185 4.06 8.78 -2.45
C PRO A 185 3.75 8.58 -3.94
N THR A 186 2.46 8.62 -4.29
CA THR A 186 1.95 8.28 -5.63
C THR A 186 2.64 9.05 -6.76
N ASN A 187 2.85 10.36 -6.57
CA ASN A 187 3.47 11.24 -7.57
C ASN A 187 4.98 11.43 -7.41
N LEU A 188 5.65 10.64 -6.55
CA LEU A 188 7.10 10.69 -6.48
C LEU A 188 7.66 10.19 -7.83
N PRO A 189 8.56 10.94 -8.50
CA PRO A 189 9.14 10.51 -9.76
C PRO A 189 9.76 9.11 -9.66
N GLY A 190 9.38 8.22 -10.58
CA GLY A 190 9.86 6.84 -10.64
C GLY A 190 9.00 5.82 -9.87
N ASN A 191 7.96 6.25 -9.14
CA ASN A 191 7.03 5.34 -8.47
C ASN A 191 5.99 4.72 -9.42
N PHE A 192 5.89 5.21 -10.66
CA PHE A 192 5.12 4.57 -11.73
C PHE A 192 6.02 4.35 -12.94
N ARG A 193 5.87 3.19 -13.57
CA ARG A 193 6.65 2.79 -14.75
C ARG A 193 5.78 1.99 -15.71
N SER A 194 6.22 1.88 -16.97
CA SER A 194 5.58 0.99 -17.94
C SER A 194 5.46 -0.43 -17.42
N ALA A 195 4.30 -1.04 -17.65
CA ALA A 195 4.16 -2.49 -17.57
C ALA A 195 5.11 -3.20 -18.55
N ALA A 196 5.54 -4.40 -18.18
CA ALA A 196 6.34 -5.26 -19.03
C ALA A 196 5.58 -5.64 -20.30
N THR A 197 6.20 -5.46 -21.47
CA THR A 197 5.61 -5.92 -22.73
C THR A 197 5.45 -7.45 -22.77
N ALA A 198 6.34 -8.18 -22.07
CA ALA A 198 6.32 -9.64 -21.98
C ALA A 198 5.06 -10.19 -21.27
N THR A 199 4.42 -9.43 -20.38
CA THR A 199 3.15 -9.82 -19.73
C THR A 199 1.92 -9.42 -20.56
N GLY A 200 2.11 -8.74 -21.69
CA GLY A 200 1.04 -8.25 -22.56
C GLY A 200 0.82 -6.73 -22.50
N GLY A 201 1.61 -6.02 -21.67
CA GLY A 201 1.60 -4.56 -21.54
C GLY A 201 0.67 -4.01 -20.45
N ALA A 202 0.04 -4.86 -19.64
CA ALA A 202 -0.72 -4.45 -18.46
C ALA A 202 -0.94 -5.67 -17.54
N THR A 203 -1.30 -5.44 -16.28
CA THR A 203 -1.58 -6.50 -15.29
C THR A 203 -2.91 -6.32 -14.56
N PRO A 204 -4.02 -6.02 -15.26
CA PRO A 204 -5.28 -5.70 -14.60
C PRO A 204 -5.80 -6.89 -13.78
N GLY A 205 -5.95 -6.66 -12.48
CA GLY A 205 -6.50 -7.57 -11.49
C GLY A 205 -5.46 -8.40 -10.75
N TYR A 206 -4.16 -8.20 -10.99
CA TYR A 206 -3.11 -8.96 -10.30
C TYR A 206 -1.83 -8.13 -10.15
N GLN A 207 -0.80 -8.75 -9.57
CA GLN A 207 0.45 -8.07 -9.24
C GLN A 207 1.11 -7.42 -10.48
N ASN A 208 1.49 -6.15 -10.31
CA ASN A 208 2.25 -5.36 -11.29
C ASN A 208 3.51 -6.08 -11.75
N SER A 209 3.71 -6.10 -13.07
CA SER A 209 4.79 -6.83 -13.74
C SER A 209 6.19 -6.29 -13.46
N GLN A 210 6.30 -5.04 -13.00
CA GLN A 210 7.59 -4.42 -12.62
C GLN A 210 7.70 -4.12 -11.12
N SER A 211 6.68 -4.44 -10.31
CA SER A 211 6.78 -4.21 -8.86
C SER A 211 7.77 -5.20 -8.23
N PRO A 212 8.68 -4.73 -7.36
CA PRO A 212 9.54 -5.63 -6.60
C PRO A 212 8.67 -6.56 -5.72
N VAL A 213 8.78 -7.86 -5.97
CA VAL A 213 8.06 -8.94 -5.29
C VAL A 213 8.06 -8.74 -3.76
N ASP A 214 6.88 -8.59 -3.15
CA ASP A 214 6.55 -8.60 -1.69
C ASP A 214 7.39 -7.74 -0.73
N ALA A 215 8.46 -7.09 -1.18
CA ALA A 215 9.43 -6.40 -0.35
C ALA A 215 8.87 -5.12 0.29
N GLU A 216 7.73 -4.65 -0.20
CA GLU A 216 7.06 -3.40 0.20
C GLU A 216 6.00 -3.59 1.29
N ARG A 217 5.36 -4.76 1.35
CA ARG A 217 4.36 -5.06 2.38
C ARG A 217 5.03 -5.67 3.60
N TYR A 218 6.00 -6.56 3.37
CA TYR A 218 6.65 -7.30 4.43
C TYR A 218 8.09 -6.85 4.62
N GLY A 219 8.37 -6.27 5.77
CA GLY A 219 9.67 -5.74 6.10
C GLY A 219 9.65 -4.88 7.34
N PHE A 220 10.68 -4.06 7.46
CA PHE A 220 10.86 -3.12 8.56
C PHE A 220 10.88 -1.71 7.98
N PHE A 221 10.19 -0.79 8.61
CA PHE A 221 9.97 0.56 8.13
C PHE A 221 10.20 1.57 9.25
N LEU A 222 10.69 2.74 8.90
CA LEU A 222 10.83 3.85 9.84
C LEU A 222 9.58 4.71 9.79
N LYS A 223 9.01 5.02 10.96
CA LYS A 223 7.91 5.99 11.05
C LYS A 223 8.39 7.41 10.67
N SER A 224 9.60 7.76 11.09
CA SER A 224 10.32 8.97 10.67
C SER A 224 11.79 8.64 10.44
N ARG A 225 12.41 9.35 9.50
CA ARG A 225 13.86 9.23 9.21
C ARG A 225 14.71 10.10 10.13
N THR A 226 14.08 10.86 11.03
CA THR A 226 14.75 11.69 12.02
C THR A 226 14.08 11.50 13.37
N PHE A 227 14.83 11.66 14.46
CA PHE A 227 14.27 11.73 15.81
C PHE A 227 15.18 12.59 16.71
N SER A 228 14.60 13.23 17.72
CA SER A 228 15.25 14.12 18.67
C SER A 228 14.84 13.75 20.10
N PRO A 229 15.67 13.00 20.85
CA PRO A 229 15.37 12.61 22.24
C PRO A 229 15.60 13.77 23.23
N ASP A 230 14.88 14.87 23.05
CA ASP A 230 14.89 16.07 23.90
C ASP A 230 13.69 16.15 24.88
N ASN A 231 12.79 15.17 24.82
CA ASN A 231 11.66 14.94 25.69
C ASN A 231 10.61 16.06 25.61
N ASP A 232 10.38 16.58 24.40
CA ASP A 232 9.38 17.60 24.10
C ASP A 232 8.03 17.03 23.62
N GLY A 233 7.96 15.72 23.40
CA GLY A 233 6.79 14.99 22.92
C GLY A 233 6.75 14.79 21.40
N PHE A 234 7.73 15.29 20.66
CA PHE A 234 7.80 15.26 19.21
C PHE A 234 9.04 14.50 18.72
N GLU A 235 8.81 13.34 18.10
CA GLU A 235 9.87 12.47 17.56
C GLU A 235 10.98 12.15 18.59
N ASP A 236 10.62 11.94 19.86
CA ASP A 236 11.57 11.62 20.94
C ASP A 236 12.30 10.28 20.80
N GLU A 237 11.69 9.34 20.08
CA GLU A 237 12.21 8.00 19.87
C GLU A 237 12.19 7.65 18.38
N LEU A 238 13.21 6.91 17.94
CA LEU A 238 13.15 6.21 16.67
C LEU A 238 12.09 5.12 16.76
N GLU A 239 11.11 5.11 15.86
CA GLU A 239 10.10 4.04 15.78
C GLU A 239 10.27 3.23 14.49
N ILE A 240 10.64 1.96 14.65
CA ILE A 240 10.71 0.97 13.57
C ILE A 240 9.44 0.10 13.63
N THR A 241 8.57 0.20 12.62
CA THR A 241 7.41 -0.69 12.47
C THR A 241 7.76 -1.86 11.56
N TYR A 242 7.06 -2.98 11.72
CA TYR A 242 7.29 -4.15 10.87
C TYR A 242 6.01 -4.94 10.59
N LEU A 243 6.02 -5.63 9.45
CA LEU A 243 5.02 -6.61 9.02
C LEU A 243 5.78 -7.79 8.40
N LEU A 244 5.51 -9.03 8.82
CA LEU A 244 6.20 -10.25 8.41
C LEU A 244 5.24 -11.21 7.72
N GLN A 245 5.73 -11.94 6.72
CA GLN A 245 4.94 -12.84 5.86
C GLN A 245 4.25 -13.97 6.64
N GLN A 246 4.89 -14.42 7.71
CA GLN A 246 4.41 -15.50 8.56
C GLN A 246 5.03 -15.41 9.95
N ASN A 247 4.48 -16.15 10.92
CA ASN A 247 5.08 -16.32 12.23
C ASN A 247 6.39 -17.14 12.14
N GLY A 248 7.20 -17.11 13.19
CA GLY A 248 8.37 -18.00 13.32
C GLY A 248 9.69 -17.38 12.85
N PHE A 249 9.68 -16.15 12.35
CA PHE A 249 10.92 -15.40 12.13
C PHE A 249 11.57 -15.03 13.46
N MET A 250 12.89 -15.16 13.47
CA MET A 250 13.79 -14.68 14.50
C MET A 250 14.56 -13.48 13.97
N THR A 251 14.78 -12.48 14.80
CA THR A 251 15.31 -11.17 14.36
C THR A 251 16.46 -10.69 15.23
N ASN A 252 17.48 -10.13 14.58
CA ASN A 252 18.54 -9.31 15.17
C ASN A 252 18.42 -7.88 14.64
N ILE A 253 18.55 -6.88 15.50
CA ILE A 253 18.58 -5.47 15.09
C ILE A 253 19.76 -4.77 15.73
N ASP A 254 20.67 -4.30 14.88
CA ASP A 254 21.91 -3.65 15.25
C ASP A 254 21.97 -2.25 14.64
N VAL A 255 22.40 -1.26 15.42
CA VAL A 255 22.54 0.12 14.95
C VAL A 255 24.02 0.48 14.80
N TYR A 256 24.36 1.04 13.65
CA TYR A 256 25.70 1.47 13.28
C TYR A 256 25.74 2.98 13.05
N ASN A 257 26.84 3.62 13.42
CA ASN A 257 27.10 5.03 13.07
C ASN A 257 27.64 5.17 11.64
N ALA A 258 27.83 6.41 11.17
CA ALA A 258 28.35 6.72 9.84
C ALA A 258 29.74 6.11 9.52
N ASN A 259 30.52 5.73 10.54
CA ASN A 259 31.82 5.06 10.37
C ASN A 259 31.69 3.53 10.36
N GLY A 260 30.48 2.98 10.42
CA GLY A 260 30.22 1.54 10.47
C GLY A 260 30.49 0.91 11.83
N GLN A 261 30.63 1.70 12.91
CA GLN A 261 30.82 1.17 14.26
C GLN A 261 29.46 0.80 14.87
N LEU A 262 29.37 -0.41 15.45
CA LEU A 262 28.19 -0.87 16.18
C LEU A 262 28.04 -0.07 17.48
N VAL A 263 26.91 0.62 17.64
CA VAL A 263 26.65 1.51 18.79
C VAL A 263 25.51 1.01 19.69
N LYS A 264 24.60 0.19 19.17
CA LYS A 264 23.45 -0.34 19.91
C LYS A 264 23.00 -1.68 19.35
N LYS A 265 22.57 -2.58 20.24
CA LYS A 265 21.84 -3.81 19.90
C LYS A 265 20.41 -3.67 20.41
N LEU A 266 19.45 -3.46 19.50
CA LEU A 266 18.04 -3.26 19.89
C LEU A 266 17.33 -4.59 20.18
N GLN A 267 17.64 -5.62 19.42
CA GLN A 267 17.05 -6.96 19.53
C GLN A 267 18.11 -8.01 19.21
N ARG A 268 18.09 -9.13 19.93
CA ARG A 268 18.98 -10.28 19.68
C ARG A 268 18.21 -11.58 19.76
N ASN A 269 18.20 -12.33 18.66
CA ASN A 269 17.54 -13.63 18.53
C ASN A 269 16.12 -13.60 19.11
N GLN A 270 15.35 -12.57 18.74
CA GLN A 270 14.00 -12.39 19.24
C GLN A 270 12.99 -12.92 18.23
N SER A 271 12.04 -13.73 18.68
CA SER A 271 10.86 -14.06 17.86
C SER A 271 9.90 -12.86 17.85
N LEU A 272 9.52 -12.42 16.66
CA LEU A 272 8.56 -11.32 16.47
C LEU A 272 7.19 -11.87 16.07
N ALA A 273 6.13 -11.15 16.42
CA ALA A 273 4.80 -11.39 15.86
C ALA A 273 4.80 -11.03 14.36
N THR A 274 3.71 -11.33 13.63
CA THR A 274 3.61 -10.90 12.23
C THR A 274 3.59 -9.38 12.08
N GLN A 275 3.23 -8.61 13.11
CA GLN A 275 3.33 -7.14 13.06
C GLN A 275 3.70 -6.56 14.41
N GLY A 276 4.31 -5.38 14.41
CA GLY A 276 4.62 -4.66 15.64
C GLY A 276 5.48 -3.42 15.42
N ARG A 277 6.01 -2.90 16.53
CA ARG A 277 6.94 -1.77 16.54
C ARG A 277 8.06 -1.99 17.53
N ILE A 278 9.19 -1.35 17.27
CA ILE A 278 10.42 -1.34 18.09
C ILE A 278 10.84 0.12 18.20
N THR A 279 11.11 0.57 19.43
CA THR A 279 11.54 1.96 19.66
C THR A 279 12.97 2.05 20.17
N TRP A 280 13.61 3.20 19.95
CA TRP A 280 14.93 3.50 20.46
C TRP A 280 15.10 4.97 20.85
N ASP A 281 15.69 5.19 22.01
CA ASP A 281 15.92 6.47 22.68
C ASP A 281 17.23 7.18 22.27
N GLY A 282 18.01 6.61 21.36
CA GLY A 282 19.31 7.16 20.94
C GLY A 282 20.46 6.91 21.93
N LEU A 283 20.28 6.06 22.94
CA LEU A 283 21.33 5.66 23.87
C LEU A 283 22.10 4.42 23.38
N SER A 284 23.40 4.38 23.62
CA SER A 284 24.25 3.20 23.38
C SER A 284 23.89 2.02 24.30
N ASP A 285 24.54 0.86 24.08
CA ASP A 285 24.42 -0.29 25.01
C ASP A 285 24.89 0.06 26.44
N ALA A 286 25.77 1.04 26.59
CA ALA A 286 26.26 1.53 27.89
C ALA A 286 25.39 2.63 28.50
N GLY A 287 24.24 2.95 27.88
CA GLY A 287 23.33 4.02 28.33
C GLY A 287 23.84 5.45 28.07
N GLN A 288 24.87 5.61 27.23
CA GLN A 288 25.41 6.93 26.88
C GLN A 288 24.68 7.51 25.69
N ARG A 289 24.40 8.83 25.72
CA ARG A 289 23.86 9.55 24.56
C ARG A 289 24.83 9.47 23.40
N LEU A 290 24.33 9.06 22.24
CA LEU A 290 25.13 9.00 21.03
C LEU A 290 25.22 10.38 20.36
N PRO A 291 26.30 10.67 19.61
CA PRO A 291 26.44 11.92 18.87
C PRO A 291 25.33 12.12 17.84
N ILE A 292 25.00 13.37 17.56
CA ILE A 292 24.16 13.74 16.41
C ILE A 292 24.82 13.21 15.13
N GLY A 293 24.02 12.65 14.22
CA GLY A 293 24.54 12.20 12.94
C GLY A 293 23.64 11.17 12.24
N ILE A 294 24.19 10.62 11.16
CA ILE A 294 23.55 9.56 10.38
C ILE A 294 23.87 8.21 11.00
N TYR A 295 22.83 7.39 11.13
CA TYR A 295 22.89 6.03 11.62
C TYR A 295 22.17 5.07 10.66
N VAL A 296 22.50 3.80 10.77
CA VAL A 296 21.84 2.72 10.02
C VAL A 296 21.46 1.61 10.99
N ALA A 297 20.18 1.27 11.07
CA ALA A 297 19.72 0.04 11.69
C ALA A 297 19.78 -1.10 10.67
N VAL A 298 20.58 -2.12 10.95
CA VAL A 298 20.64 -3.37 10.18
C VAL A 298 19.74 -4.38 10.88
N VAL A 299 18.72 -4.82 10.16
CA VAL A 299 17.79 -5.84 10.63
C VAL A 299 18.07 -7.13 9.88
N GLU A 300 18.44 -8.18 10.61
CA GLU A 300 18.60 -9.51 10.06
C GLU A 300 17.46 -10.40 10.58
N THR A 301 16.78 -11.07 9.67
CA THR A 301 15.71 -12.03 9.98
C THR A 301 16.08 -13.40 9.45
N TYR A 302 15.74 -14.43 10.20
CA TYR A 302 15.93 -15.82 9.80
C TYR A 302 14.75 -16.69 10.23
N HIS A 303 14.34 -17.61 9.36
CA HIS A 303 13.28 -18.57 9.60
C HIS A 303 13.87 -19.99 9.67
N PRO A 304 13.35 -20.90 10.50
CA PRO A 304 13.83 -22.29 10.58
C PRO A 304 13.83 -23.06 9.25
N GLU A 305 12.98 -22.65 8.31
CA GLU A 305 12.90 -23.23 6.96
C GLU A 305 14.01 -22.73 6.01
N GLY A 306 14.98 -21.97 6.51
CA GLY A 306 16.17 -21.56 5.77
C GLY A 306 16.06 -20.19 5.07
N THR A 307 14.97 -19.45 5.27
CA THR A 307 14.84 -18.09 4.72
C THR A 307 15.58 -17.09 5.60
N THR A 308 16.52 -16.34 5.02
CA THR A 308 17.19 -15.21 5.68
C THR A 308 16.98 -13.93 4.88
N LYS A 309 16.59 -12.82 5.52
CA LYS A 309 16.48 -11.49 4.90
C LYS A 309 17.20 -10.44 5.72
N MET A 310 17.76 -9.44 5.03
CA MET A 310 18.46 -8.32 5.65
C MET A 310 17.88 -6.99 5.17
N TYR A 311 17.58 -6.09 6.11
CA TYR A 311 17.09 -4.73 5.87
C TYR A 311 18.09 -3.72 6.42
N ARG A 312 18.18 -2.55 5.78
CA ARG A 312 19.03 -1.44 6.22
C ARG A 312 18.20 -0.16 6.25
N LEU A 313 18.00 0.38 7.45
CA LEU A 313 17.16 1.56 7.68
C LEU A 313 18.05 2.73 8.10
N SER A 314 18.25 3.69 7.20
CA SER A 314 19.05 4.88 7.47
C SER A 314 18.20 6.00 8.09
N PHE A 315 18.69 6.61 9.16
CA PHE A 315 18.00 7.70 9.87
C PHE A 315 19.01 8.67 10.51
N VAL A 316 18.50 9.79 11.03
CA VAL A 316 19.27 10.87 11.66
C VAL A 316 18.87 10.98 13.13
N LEU A 317 19.86 10.97 14.02
CA LEU A 317 19.70 11.40 15.41
C LEU A 317 20.01 12.89 15.47
N ALA A 318 19.04 13.70 15.86
CA ALA A 318 19.15 15.15 16.03
C ALA A 318 19.24 15.53 17.52
N ALA A 319 19.64 16.78 17.81
CA ALA A 319 19.64 17.31 19.18
C ALA A 319 18.41 18.15 19.52
N ARG A 320 17.72 18.67 18.50
CA ARG A 320 16.46 19.41 18.64
C ARG A 320 15.75 19.46 17.30
N LEU A 321 14.45 19.21 17.31
CA LEU A 321 13.54 19.41 16.18
C LEU A 321 12.53 20.52 16.47
#